data_AF-A0A7V2TRP9-F1
#
_entry.id   AF-A0A7V2TRP9-F1
#
_cell.length_a   1.000
_cell.length_b   1.000
_cell.length_c   1.000
_cell.angle_alpha   90.00
_cell.angle_beta   90.00
_cell.angle_gamma   90.00
#
_symmetry.space_group_name_H-M   'P 1'
#
loop_
_entity.id
_entity.type
_entity.pdbx_description
1 polymer ?
#
loop_
_entity_poly.entity_id
_entity_poly.type
_entity_poly.pdbx_seq_one_letter_code
_entity_poly.pdbx_strand_id
1 'polypeptide(L)' 'MVTQCCVCKKVHMPEGWQNLTPLRLAAMNGPISHGYCPECLAKALANIESLVNPTAAHQEKDTAAIPLLAAIPGAVR' A
#
# COMPACT_ATOMS: atom_id res chain seq x y z
N MET A 1 -25.55 -10.84 5.27
CA MET A 1 -24.93 -9.56 4.84
C MET A 1 -23.63 -9.91 4.15
N VAL A 2 -23.48 -9.50 2.89
CA VAL A 2 -22.23 -9.69 2.14
C VAL A 2 -21.38 -8.44 2.28
N THR A 3 -20.08 -8.58 2.52
CA THR A 3 -19.14 -7.46 2.56
C THR A 3 -18.36 -7.39 1.26
N GLN A 4 -18.39 -6.26 0.58
CA GLN A 4 -17.56 -5.97 -0.59
C GLN A 4 -16.37 -5.08 -0.20
N CYS A 5 -15.18 -5.41 -0.72
CA CYS A 5 -14.01 -4.57 -0.59
C CYS A 5 -14.18 -3.28 -1.41
N CYS A 6 -14.06 -2.13 -0.78
CA CYS A 6 -14.18 -0.82 -1.41
C CYS A 6 -13.17 -0.62 -2.55
N VAL A 7 -11.98 -1.21 -2.41
CA VAL A 7 -10.85 -1.01 -3.31
C VAL A 7 -10.88 -2.00 -4.48
N CYS A 8 -10.74 -3.30 -4.19
CA CYS A 8 -10.61 -4.33 -5.24
C CYS A 8 -11.92 -5.01 -5.64
N LYS A 9 -13.05 -4.64 -5.03
CA LYS A 9 -14.40 -5.17 -5.30
C LYS A 9 -14.59 -6.68 -5.06
N LYS A 10 -13.58 -7.38 -4.52
CA LYS A 10 -13.74 -8.73 -3.97
C LYS A 10 -14.85 -8.75 -2.92
N VAL A 11 -15.62 -9.83 -2.86
CA VAL A 11 -16.68 -10.05 -1.86
C VAL A 11 -16.25 -11.12 -0.86
N HIS A 12 -16.65 -10.96 0.40
CA HIS A 12 -16.41 -11.92 1.46
C HIS A 12 -17.52 -12.98 1.46
N MET A 13 -17.13 -14.20 1.10
CA MET A 13 -17.98 -15.39 1.10
C MET A 13 -17.52 -16.34 2.23
N PRO A 14 -18.29 -17.38 2.58
CA PRO A 14 -17.88 -18.37 3.59
C PRO A 14 -16.49 -18.99 3.34
N GLU A 15 -16.14 -19.18 2.06
CA GLU A 15 -14.84 -19.69 1.61
C GLU A 15 -13.74 -18.61 1.49
N GLY A 16 -14.04 -17.37 1.88
CA GLY A 16 -13.10 -16.24 1.92
C GLY A 16 -13.36 -15.16 0.86
N TRP A 17 -12.34 -14.33 0.63
CA TRP A 17 -12.40 -13.21 -0.30
C TRP A 17 -12.25 -13.65 -1.75
N GLN A 18 -13.24 -13.33 -2.57
CA GLN A 18 -13.24 -13.76 -3.96
C GLN A 18 -13.69 -12.66 -4.92
N ASN A 19 -13.28 -12.79 -6.19
CA ASN A 19 -13.71 -11.88 -7.23
C ASN A 19 -15.23 -11.96 -7.43
N LEU A 20 -15.83 -10.78 -7.61
CA LEU A 20 -17.23 -10.67 -7.97
C LEU A 20 -17.40 -11.11 -9.43
N THR A 21 -18.28 -12.07 -9.66
CA THR A 21 -18.70 -12.50 -11.00
C THR A 21 -20.18 -12.21 -11.17
N PRO A 22 -20.71 -12.07 -12.41
CA PRO A 22 -22.14 -11.88 -12.64
C PRO A 22 -23.01 -12.97 -11.98
N LEU A 23 -22.53 -14.22 -12.02
CA LEU A 23 -23.22 -15.35 -11.38
C LEU A 23 -23.28 -15.19 -9.86
N ARG A 24 -22.18 -14.76 -9.23
CA ARG A 24 -22.16 -14.47 -7.79
C ARG A 24 -23.01 -13.28 -7.45
N LEU A 25 -22.99 -12.23 -8.27
CA LEU A 25 -23.81 -11.04 -8.07
C LEU A 25 -25.30 -11.40 -8.07
N ALA A 26 -25.73 -12.24 -9.01
CA ALA A 26 -27.10 -12.72 -9.08
C ALA A 26 -27.48 -13.64 -7.90
N ALA A 27 -26.51 -14.35 -7.30
CA ALA A 27 -26.73 -15.20 -6.12
C ALA A 27 -26.75 -14.41 -4.79
N MET A 28 -26.25 -13.18 -4.77
CA MET A 28 -26.24 -12.33 -3.58
C MET A 28 -27.63 -11.70 -3.39
N ASN A 29 -28.41 -12.26 -2.47
CA ASN A 29 -29.67 -11.67 -2.03
C ASN A 29 -29.44 -10.77 -0.80
N GLY A 30 -29.84 -9.50 -0.90
CA GLY A 30 -29.88 -8.55 0.22
C GLY A 30 -28.82 -7.44 0.17
N PRO A 31 -28.77 -6.59 1.22
CA PRO A 31 -27.90 -5.43 1.25
C PRO A 31 -26.42 -5.81 1.27
N ILE A 32 -25.63 -5.05 0.53
CA ILE A 32 -24.18 -5.17 0.47
C ILE A 32 -23.57 -4.13 1.43
N SER A 33 -22.76 -4.60 2.36
CA SER A 33 -21.92 -3.74 3.20
C SER A 33 -20.55 -3.55 2.56
N HIS A 34 -19.89 -2.45 2.90
CA HIS A 34 -18.60 -2.08 2.32
C HIS A 34 -17.50 -2.14 3.38
N GLY A 35 -16.31 -2.61 3.01
CA GLY A 35 -15.15 -2.76 3.90
C GLY A 35 -13.84 -2.92 3.13
N TYR A 36 -12.82 -3.50 3.75
CA TYR A 36 -11.54 -3.80 3.10
C TYR A 36 -11.23 -5.29 3.17
N CYS A 37 -10.70 -5.86 2.08
CA CYS A 37 -10.02 -7.15 2.16
C CYS A 37 -8.66 -6.99 2.86
N PRO A 38 -8.07 -8.06 3.42
CA PRO A 38 -6.80 -7.98 4.17
C PRO A 38 -5.67 -7.28 3.40
N GLU A 39 -5.53 -7.62 2.12
CA GLU A 39 -4.54 -7.02 1.21
C GLU A 39 -4.71 -5.50 1.07
N CYS A 40 -5.97 -5.05 0.90
CA CYS A 40 -6.28 -3.64 0.71
C CYS A 40 -6.28 -2.86 2.01
N LEU A 41 -6.60 -3.50 3.14
CA LEU A 41 -6.54 -2.89 4.47
C LEU A 41 -5.09 -2.52 4.81
N ALA A 42 -4.15 -3.46 4.64
CA ALA A 42 -2.73 -3.21 4.90
C ALA A 42 -2.20 -2.01 4.08
N LYS A 43 -2.55 -1.94 2.79
CA LYS A 43 -2.18 -0.81 1.93
C LYS A 43 -2.82 0.51 2.38
N ALA A 44 -4.10 0.47 2.74
CA ALA A 44 -4.80 1.66 3.22
C ALA A 44 -4.16 2.20 4.51
N LEU A 45 -3.82 1.32 5.46
CA LEU A 45 -3.17 1.70 6.71
C LEU A 45 -1.75 2.24 6.49
N ALA A 46 -0.95 1.60 5.63
CA ALA A 46 0.39 2.10 5.29
C ALA A 46 0.34 3.51 4.66
N ASN A 47 -0.65 3.77 3.81
CA ASN A 47 -0.87 5.10 3.24
C ASN A 47 -1.31 6.13 4.28
N ILE A 48 -2.08 5.73 5.29
CA ILE A 48 -2.46 6.63 6.38
C ILE A 48 -1.24 6.94 7.24
N GLU A 49 -0.44 5.93 7.58
CA GLU A 49 0.77 6.09 8.39
C GLU A 49 1.77 7.05 7.74
N SER A 50 1.98 6.98 6.43
CA SER A 50 2.88 7.90 5.72
C SER A 50 2.42 9.36 5.76
N LEU A 51 1.10 9.60 5.88
CA LEU A 51 0.53 10.94 6.00
C LEU A 51 0.58 11.48 7.42
N VAL A 52 0.54 10.60 8.43
CA VAL A 52 0.49 10.98 9.85
C VAL A 52 1.89 11.08 10.46
N ASN A 53 2.86 10.29 9.99
CA ASN A 53 4.25 10.29 10.45
C ASN A 53 5.24 10.46 9.28
N PRO A 54 5.39 11.69 8.74
CA PRO A 54 6.17 11.93 7.52
C PRO A 54 7.67 11.61 7.66
N THR A 55 8.20 11.46 8.88
CA THR A 55 9.61 11.13 9.13
C THR A 55 9.97 9.66 8.88
N ALA A 56 9.01 8.73 8.85
CA ALA A 56 9.28 7.31 8.57
C ALA A 56 9.35 6.99 7.06
N ALA A 57 8.80 7.86 6.20
CA ALA A 57 8.62 7.59 4.77
C ALA A 57 9.84 7.95 3.88
N HIS A 58 10.91 8.53 4.45
CA HIS A 58 12.04 9.09 3.69
C HIS A 58 13.41 8.41 3.98
N GLN A 59 13.42 7.13 4.37
CA GLN A 59 14.67 6.37 4.53
C GLN A 59 14.85 5.32 3.43
N GLU A 60 14.59 5.68 2.17
CA GLU A 60 15.17 4.93 1.05
C GLU A 60 15.79 5.92 0.07
N LYS A 61 17.10 5.74 -0.14
CA LYS A 61 17.88 6.26 -1.28
C LYS A 61 18.54 7.63 -1.12
N ASP A 62 19.46 7.76 -0.16
CA ASP A 62 20.67 8.58 -0.34
C ASP A 62 21.79 8.06 0.56
N THR A 63 22.44 6.98 0.13
CA THR A 63 23.81 6.67 0.55
C THR A 63 24.62 6.43 -0.72
N ALA A 64 24.75 7.48 -1.53
CA ALA A 64 25.91 7.62 -2.37
C ALA A 64 27.02 8.12 -1.44
N ALA A 65 27.88 7.19 -1.02
CA ALA A 65 29.09 7.49 -0.28
C ALA A 65 29.87 8.60 -1.02
N ILE A 66 30.08 9.74 -0.35
CA ILE A 66 31.02 10.76 -0.82
C ILE A 66 32.41 10.14 -0.69
N PRO A 67 33.17 9.88 -1.77
CA PRO A 67 34.57 9.60 -1.63
C PRO A 67 35.25 10.94 -1.35
N LEU A 68 35.62 11.14 -0.09
CA LEU A 68 36.55 12.17 0.34
C LEU A 68 37.93 11.83 -0.25
N LEU A 69 38.15 12.13 -1.53
CA LEU A 69 39.46 11.99 -2.16
C LEU A 69 40.30 13.24 -1.85
N ALA A 70 41.29 12.98 -1.02
CA ALA A 70 42.30 13.89 -0.55
C ALA A 70 43.24 14.40 -1.65
N ALA A 71 43.81 15.57 -1.36
CA ALA A 71 45.13 16.05 -1.75
C ALA A 71 45.41 16.34 -3.24
N ILE A 72 45.37 17.63 -3.60
CA ILE A 72 46.25 18.19 -4.64
C ILE A 72 47.18 19.21 -3.95
N PRO A 73 48.48 18.92 -3.78
CA PRO A 73 49.47 19.93 -3.43
C PRO A 73 49.92 20.64 -4.71
N GLY A 74 49.84 21.96 -4.75
CA GLY A 74 50.31 22.72 -5.91
C GLY A 74 50.18 24.22 -5.71
N ALA A 75 51.02 24.75 -4.82
CA ALA A 75 51.17 26.18 -4.60
C ALA A 75 51.79 26.89 -5.82
N VAL A 76 51.19 28.02 -6.18
CA VAL A 76 51.83 29.30 -6.54
C VAL A 76 53.25 29.22 -7.14
N ARG A 77 53.35 29.55 -8.43
CA ARG A 77 54.12 30.72 -8.89
C ARG A 77 53.71 31.16 -10.28
#